data_AF-A0A9E0Q1G0-F1
#
_entry.id   AF-A0A9E0Q1G0-F1
#
_cell.length_a   1.000
_cell.length_b   1.000
_cell.length_c   1.000
_cell.angle_alpha   90.00
_cell.angle_beta   90.00
_cell.angle_gamma   90.00
#
_symmetry.space_group_name_H-M   'P 1'
#
loop_
_entity.id
_entity.type
_entity.pdbx_description
1 polymer ?
#
loop_
_entity_poly.entity_id
_entity_poly.type
_entity_poly.pdbx_seq_one_letter_code
_entity_poly.pdbx_strand_id
1 'polypeptide(L)'
;HARILTLIPIVFYPLFVHIPAMAYLGIWFLLQLGSGIQAFGQAAGEAGGIAWWAHVGGFLAGLVLVKVLLPPEAEQLPGPARHFLYPVPPARGHWR
;
A
#
# COMPACT_ATOMS: atom_id res chain seq x y z
N HIS A 1 -6.27 -6.25 -14.67
CA HIS A 1 -6.19 -6.53 -13.22
C HIS A 1 -4.75 -6.67 -12.79
N ALA A 2 -4.29 -5.93 -11.78
CA ALA A 2 -2.93 -6.05 -11.25
C ALA A 2 -2.76 -7.37 -10.46
N ARG A 3 -1.59 -8.00 -10.58
CA ARG A 3 -1.23 -9.23 -9.88
C ARG A 3 0.12 -9.04 -9.20
N ILE A 4 0.29 -9.67 -8.04
CA ILE A 4 1.53 -9.65 -7.27
C ILE A 4 2.12 -11.06 -7.31
N LEU A 5 3.43 -11.16 -7.55
CA LEU A 5 4.17 -12.39 -7.37
C LEU A 5 4.41 -12.59 -5.88
N THR A 6 3.65 -13.49 -5.27
CA THR A 6 3.73 -13.77 -3.84
C THR A 6 4.56 -15.03 -3.61
N LEU A 7 5.52 -14.93 -2.71
CA LEU A 7 6.23 -16.08 -2.17
C LEU A 7 5.42 -16.68 -1.01
N ILE A 8 5.04 -17.95 -1.14
CA ILE A 8 4.52 -18.77 -0.04
C ILE A 8 5.68 -19.65 0.43
N PRO A 9 6.23 -19.41 1.63
CA PRO A 9 7.31 -20.23 2.15
C PRO A 9 6.75 -21.60 2.58
N ILE A 10 6.82 -22.58 1.69
CA ILE A 10 6.62 -23.99 2.06
C ILE A 10 8.00 -24.50 2.47
N VAL A 11 8.15 -24.87 3.74
CA VAL A 11 9.38 -25.28 4.46
C VAL A 11 10.65 -25.49 3.60
N PHE A 12 10.63 -26.42 2.64
CA PHE A 12 11.80 -26.74 1.79
C PHE A 12 11.70 -26.29 0.32
N TYR A 13 10.53 -25.83 -0.13
CA TYR A 13 10.27 -25.42 -1.51
C TYR A 13 9.53 -24.08 -1.55
N PRO A 14 10.20 -22.96 -1.86
CA PRO A 14 9.53 -21.68 -2.02
C PRO A 14 8.52 -21.74 -3.18
N LEU A 15 7.24 -21.54 -2.89
CA LEU A 15 6.18 -21.55 -3.90
C LEU A 15 5.88 -20.12 -4.33
N PHE A 16 6.05 -19.83 -5.61
CA PHE A 16 5.74 -18.53 -6.19
C PHE A 16 4.38 -18.57 -6.89
N VAL A 17 3.45 -17.71 -6.47
CA VAL A 17 2.08 -17.67 -7.00
C VAL A 17 1.68 -16.25 -7.36
N HIS A 18 0.96 -16.10 -8.48
CA HIS A 18 0.43 -14.81 -8.89
C HIS A 18 -0.96 -14.58 -8.31
N ILE A 19 -1.03 -13.82 -7.23
CA ILE A 19 -2.29 -13.50 -6.54
C ILE A 19 -2.83 -12.16 -7.07
N PRO A 20 -4.15 -12.03 -7.32
CA PRO A 20 -4.75 -10.73 -7.64
C PRO A 20 -4.41 -9.71 -6.54
N ALA A 21 -3.92 -8.54 -6.94
CA ALA A 21 -3.43 -7.53 -6.00
C ALA A 21 -4.50 -7.15 -4.96
N MET A 22 -5.75 -6.96 -5.40
CA MET A 22 -6.87 -6.62 -4.52
C MET A 22 -7.19 -7.71 -3.49
N ALA A 23 -7.07 -8.99 -3.86
CA ALA A 23 -7.31 -10.10 -2.93
C ALA A 23 -6.23 -10.13 -1.85
N TYR A 24 -4.95 -10.01 -2.26
CA TYR A 24 -3.83 -9.95 -1.32
C TYR A 24 -3.97 -8.76 -0.36
N LEU A 25 -4.25 -7.56 -0.89
CA LEU A 25 -4.41 -6.34 -0.11
C LEU A 25 -5.56 -6.45 0.90
N GLY A 26 -6.70 -7.01 0.47
CA GLY A 26 -7.88 -7.20 1.33
C GLY A 26 -7.60 -8.18 2.47
N ILE A 27 -7.01 -9.33 2.17
CA ILE A 27 -6.63 -10.32 3.20
C ILE A 27 -5.65 -9.71 4.19
N TRP A 28 -4.60 -9.04 3.70
CA TRP A 28 -3.62 -8.38 4.55
C TRP A 28 -4.26 -7.34 5.48
N PHE A 29 -5.13 -6.49 4.96
CA PHE A 29 -5.82 -5.48 5.77
C PHE A 29 -6.74 -6.11 6.84
N LEU A 30 -7.48 -7.17 6.50
CA LEU A 30 -8.32 -7.88 7.46
C LEU A 30 -7.51 -8.54 8.57
N LEU A 31 -6.33 -9.09 8.25
CA LEU A 31 -5.39 -9.61 9.25
C LEU A 31 -4.94 -8.50 10.21
N GLN A 32 -4.53 -7.34 9.69
CA GLN A 32 -4.14 -6.19 10.52
C GLN A 32 -5.28 -5.75 11.46
N LEU A 33 -6.51 -5.68 10.94
CA LEU A 33 -7.68 -5.29 11.72
C LEU A 33 -8.02 -6.32 12.80
N GLY A 34 -8.04 -7.62 12.45
CA GLY A 34 -8.30 -8.70 13.40
C GLY A 34 -7.26 -8.78 14.52
N SER A 35 -5.97 -8.68 14.18
CA SER A 35 -4.89 -8.66 15.17
C SER A 35 -4.90 -7.39 16.03
N GLY A 36 -5.26 -6.23 15.46
CA GLY A 36 -5.45 -4.99 16.23
C GLY A 36 -6.61 -5.06 17.22
N ILE A 37 -7.73 -5.68 16.84
CA ILE A 37 -8.88 -5.93 17.72
C ILE A 37 -8.50 -6.90 18.83
N GLN A 38 -7.79 -7.99 18.50
CA GLN A 38 -7.33 -8.98 19.47
C GLN A 38 -6.37 -8.36 20.50
N ALA A 39 -5.55 -7.39 20.08
CA ALA A 39 -4.62 -6.69 20.96
C ALA A 39 -5.31 -5.88 22.07
N PHE A 40 -6.59 -5.53 21.95
CA PHE A 40 -7.33 -4.88 23.05
C PHE A 40 -7.70 -5.85 24.18
N GLY A 41 -7.86 -7.13 23.88
CA GLY A 41 -8.29 -8.15 24.85
C GLY A 41 -7.13 -8.88 25.54
N GLN A 42 -5.90 -8.64 25.11
CA GLN A 42 -4.70 -9.25 25.70
C GLN A 42 -3.82 -8.17 26.31
N ALA A 43 -3.18 -8.48 27.44
CA ALA A 43 -2.04 -7.71 27.95
C ALA A 43 -0.78 -7.91 27.07
N ALA A 44 -0.97 -8.13 25.76
CA ALA A 44 0.10 -8.09 24.79
C ALA A 44 0.63 -6.66 24.82
N GLY A 45 1.86 -6.48 25.29
CA GLY A 45 2.42 -5.18 25.65
C GLY A 45 2.14 -4.12 24.60
N GLU A 46 1.93 -2.88 25.05
CA GLU A 46 1.46 -1.73 24.26
C GLU A 46 2.10 -1.61 22.86
N ALA A 47 3.38 -1.96 22.74
CA ALA A 47 4.13 -1.98 21.49
C ALA A 47 3.52 -2.88 20.39
N GLY A 48 2.98 -4.05 20.74
CA GLY A 48 2.38 -4.98 19.78
C GLY A 48 1.08 -4.44 19.20
N GLY A 49 0.20 -3.89 20.04
CA GLY A 49 -1.05 -3.25 19.63
C GLY A 49 -0.83 -2.04 18.72
N ILE A 50 0.14 -1.19 19.07
CA ILE A 50 0.48 0.01 18.29
C ILE A 50 0.88 -0.37 16.85
N ALA A 51 1.66 -1.43 16.66
CA ALA A 51 2.07 -1.87 15.33
C ALA A 51 0.86 -2.22 14.44
N TRP A 52 -0.11 -2.98 14.95
CA TRP A 52 -1.31 -3.35 14.18
C TRP A 52 -2.11 -2.11 13.77
N TRP A 53 -2.36 -1.20 14.71
CA TRP A 53 -3.12 0.04 14.48
C TRP A 53 -2.40 1.04 13.57
N ALA A 54 -1.07 1.11 13.62
CA ALA A 54 -0.29 1.94 12.70
C ALA A 54 -0.47 1.51 11.24
N HIS A 55 -0.53 0.20 10.98
CA HIS A 55 -0.78 -0.31 9.63
C HIS A 55 -2.22 -0.05 9.16
N VAL A 56 -3.22 -0.22 10.04
CA VAL A 56 -4.62 0.10 9.73
C VAL A 56 -4.77 1.59 9.41
N GLY A 57 -4.22 2.46 10.25
CA GLY A 57 -4.24 3.90 10.06
C GLY A 57 -3.50 4.34 8.79
N GLY A 58 -2.30 3.80 8.57
CA GLY A 58 -1.50 4.07 7.37
C GLY A 58 -2.18 3.65 6.08
N PHE A 59 -2.89 2.51 6.08
CA PHE A 59 -3.67 2.07 4.93
C PHE A 59 -4.81 3.04 4.59
N LEU A 60 -5.62 3.40 5.59
CA LEU A 60 -6.74 4.34 5.40
C LEU A 60 -6.24 5.73 4.99
N ALA A 61 -5.19 6.22 5.63
CA ALA A 61 -4.53 7.47 5.26
C ALA A 61 -4.02 7.41 3.81
N GLY A 62 -3.40 6.31 3.39
CA GLY A 62 -2.97 6.09 2.01
C GLY A 62 -4.11 6.16 1.00
N LEU A 63 -5.27 5.55 1.31
CA LEU A 63 -6.46 5.63 0.45
C LEU A 63 -6.97 7.07 0.28
N VAL A 64 -6.95 7.85 1.36
CA VAL A 64 -7.32 9.27 1.34
C VAL A 64 -6.29 10.07 0.56
N LEU A 65 -5.00 9.90 0.86
CA LEU A 65 -3.91 10.63 0.24
C LEU A 65 -3.80 10.35 -1.26
N VAL A 66 -4.09 9.14 -1.74
CA VAL A 66 -4.16 8.87 -3.18
C VAL A 66 -5.21 9.76 -3.85
N LYS A 67 -6.37 9.97 -3.24
CA LYS A 67 -7.39 10.86 -3.80
C LYS A 67 -7.01 12.34 -3.72
N VAL A 68 -6.29 12.73 -2.68
CA VAL A 68 -5.90 14.13 -2.44
C VAL A 68 -4.69 14.54 -3.29
N LEU A 69 -3.72 13.64 -3.46
CA LEU A 69 -2.43 13.93 -4.08
C LEU A 69 -2.34 13.51 -5.55
N LEU A 70 -3.23 12.65 -6.04
CA LEU A 70 -3.24 12.28 -7.45
C LEU A 70 -3.87 13.42 -8.26
N PRO A 71 -3.10 14.10 -9.14
CA PRO A 71 -3.65 15.17 -9.96
C PRO A 71 -4.65 14.60 -10.97
N PRO A 72 -5.74 15.32 -11.31
CA PRO A 72 -6.75 14.89 -12.28
C PRO A 72 -6.15 14.49 -13.64
N GLU A 73 -5.10 15.19 -14.08
CA GLU A 73 -4.39 14.90 -15.32
C GLU A 73 -3.72 13.52 -15.34
N ALA A 74 -3.31 12.96 -14.20
CA ALA A 74 -2.69 11.63 -14.15
C ALA A 74 -3.67 10.50 -14.49
N GLU A 75 -4.97 10.74 -14.32
CA GLU A 75 -6.04 9.80 -14.65
C GLU A 75 -6.41 9.82 -16.14
N GLN A 76 -6.20 10.96 -16.81
CA GLN A 76 -6.56 11.17 -18.21
C GLN A 76 -5.47 10.78 -19.22
N LEU A 77 -4.25 10.50 -18.75
CA LEU A 77 -3.15 10.12 -19.65
C LEU A 77 -3.26 8.66 -20.12
N PRO A 78 -3.19 8.39 -21.44
CA PRO A 78 -3.12 7.03 -21.94
C PRO A 78 -1.87 6.32 -21.40
N GLY A 79 -2.03 5.05 -21.02
CA GLY A 79 -1.08 4.29 -20.20
C GLY A 79 0.42 4.30 -20.58
N PRO A 80 0.84 4.52 -21.83
CA PRO A 80 2.26 4.69 -22.17
C PRO A 80 2.83 6.09 -21.89
N ALA A 81 2.00 7.14 -21.91
CA ALA A 81 2.45 8.54 -21.88
C ALA A 81 2.83 9.06 -20.47
N ARG A 82 2.33 8.40 -19.42
CA ARG A 82 2.58 8.76 -18.00
C ARG A 82 4.05 8.72 -17.57
N HIS A 83 4.90 7.90 -18.21
CA HIS A 83 6.32 7.79 -17.84
C HIS A 83 7.23 8.79 -18.56
N PHE A 84 6.73 9.43 -19.62
CA PHE A 84 7.51 10.33 -20.48
C PHE A 84 7.20 11.81 -20.23
N LEU A 85 5.97 12.12 -19.79
CA LEU A 85 5.46 13.50 -19.75
C LEU A 85 5.62 14.24 -18.40
N TYR A 86 5.94 13.56 -17.30
CA TYR A 86 6.25 14.20 -16.01
C TYR A 86 7.71 13.97 -15.59
N PRO A 87 8.72 14.54 -16.28
CA PRO A 87 10.01 14.74 -15.64
C PRO A 87 9.81 15.73 -14.49
N VAL A 88 10.28 15.39 -13.29
CA VAL A 88 10.21 16.28 -12.11
C VAL A 88 10.78 17.64 -12.50
N PRO A 89 10.00 18.74 -12.48
CA PRO A 89 10.54 20.05 -12.82
C PRO A 89 11.56 20.44 -11.74
N PRO A 90 12.77 20.93 -12.10
CA PRO A 90 13.62 21.58 -11.12
C PRO A 90 12.85 22.78 -10.57
N ALA A 91 12.83 22.89 -9.24
CA ALA A 91 12.15 23.94 -8.50
C ALA A 91 12.38 25.30 -9.16
N ARG A 92 11.33 26.13 -9.25
CA ARG A 92 11.34 27.47 -9.86
C ARG A 92 12.40 28.38 -9.21
N GLY A 93 13.65 28.21 -9.61
CA GLY A 93 14.76 29.15 -9.48
C GLY A 93 14.72 30.08 -10.68
N HIS A 94 13.87 31.09 -10.55
CA HIS A 94 14.10 32.43 -11.07
C HIS A 94 15.61 32.73 -11.10
N TRP A 95 16.19 33.07 -12.26
CA TRP A 95 17.17 34.14 -12.49
C TRP A 95 17.73 34.09 -13.94
N ARG A 96 17.46 35.21 -14.64
CA ARG A 96 18.30 35.97 -15.60
C ARG A 96 18.88 35.26 -16.82
#